data_AF-A0A9E1MXH7-F1
#
_entry.id   AF-A0A9E1MXH7-F1
#
_cell.length_a   1.000
_cell.length_b   1.000
_cell.length_c   1.000
_cell.angle_alpha   90.00
_cell.angle_beta   90.00
_cell.angle_gamma   90.00
#
_symmetry.space_group_name_H-M   'P 1'
#
loop_
_entity.id
_entity.type
_entity.pdbx_description
1 polymer ?
#
loop_
_entity_poly.entity_id
_entity_poly.type
_entity_poly.pdbx_seq_one_letter_code
_entity_poly.pdbx_strand_id
1 'polypeptide(L)'
;MSTAPDAVLFDLDGTLIDTEPLCEVVVREVCGEIGIEISAAWYETLVGTGWELMFDELARGRDRATRDWIGQQVTKRYDIALAADSYQVPGGAAFLEHLHRHVPVAIVTGSTRRQLGQLVRQLGVA
;
A
#
# COMPACT_ATOMS: atom_id res chain seq x y z
N MET A 1 -22.70 -12.46 25.86
CA MET A 1 -21.31 -12.95 25.82
C MET A 1 -20.52 -11.92 25.04
N SER A 2 -19.44 -11.37 25.61
CA SER A 2 -18.58 -10.44 24.85
C SER A 2 -17.74 -11.27 23.88
N THR A 3 -17.94 -11.08 22.59
CA THR A 3 -17.25 -11.78 21.50
C THR A 3 -15.98 -11.02 21.13
N ALA A 4 -15.04 -10.92 22.06
CA ALA A 4 -13.74 -10.33 21.73
C ALA A 4 -13.00 -11.27 20.77
N PRO A 5 -12.34 -10.75 19.71
CA PRO A 5 -11.56 -11.58 18.80
C PRO A 5 -10.32 -12.14 19.49
N ASP A 6 -9.91 -13.34 19.11
CA ASP A 6 -8.69 -14.00 19.63
C ASP A 6 -7.39 -13.40 19.08
N ALA A 7 -7.46 -12.72 17.92
CA ALA A 7 -6.36 -12.03 17.26
C ALA A 7 -6.89 -10.91 16.35
N VAL A 8 -6.06 -9.92 16.06
CA VAL A 8 -6.38 -8.86 15.09
C VAL A 8 -5.28 -8.75 14.03
N LEU A 9 -5.68 -8.81 12.77
CA LEU A 9 -4.80 -8.64 11.62
C LEU A 9 -5.07 -7.27 11.00
N PHE A 10 -4.03 -6.44 10.89
CA PHE A 10 -4.12 -5.12 10.28
C PHE A 10 -3.50 -5.13 8.89
N ASP A 11 -4.17 -4.48 7.95
CA ASP A 11 -3.48 -3.97 6.77
C ASP A 11 -2.54 -2.82 7.16
N LEU A 12 -1.60 -2.45 6.29
CA LEU A 12 -0.61 -1.40 6.51
C LEU A 12 -0.97 -0.12 5.74
N ASP A 13 -0.86 -0.20 4.42
CA ASP A 13 -1.11 0.90 3.48
C ASP A 13 -2.62 1.22 3.47
N GLY A 14 -3.00 2.50 3.50
CA GLY A 14 -4.38 2.95 3.64
C GLY A 14 -5.01 2.77 5.03
N THR A 15 -4.38 2.00 5.94
CA THR A 15 -4.94 1.66 7.26
C THR A 15 -4.15 2.25 8.42
N LEU A 16 -2.86 1.95 8.51
CA LEU A 16 -1.95 2.45 9.55
C LEU A 16 -1.07 3.58 9.01
N ILE A 17 -0.83 3.55 7.70
CA ILE A 17 -0.06 4.52 6.93
C ILE A 17 -0.92 4.91 5.71
N ASP A 18 -1.15 6.19 5.48
CA ASP A 18 -1.89 6.77 4.36
C ASP A 18 -0.99 6.99 3.13
N THR A 19 -0.61 5.89 2.48
CA THR A 19 0.20 5.88 1.24
C THR A 19 -0.63 5.85 -0.03
N GLU A 20 -1.96 5.75 0.06
CA GLU A 20 -2.85 5.63 -1.10
C GLU A 20 -2.77 6.83 -2.06
N PRO A 21 -2.74 8.10 -1.58
CA PRO A 21 -2.59 9.26 -2.46
C PRO A 21 -1.26 9.24 -3.23
N LEU A 22 -0.19 8.79 -2.56
CA LEU A 22 1.12 8.65 -3.21
C LEU A 22 1.08 7.57 -4.29
N CYS A 23 0.49 6.43 -3.98
CA CYS A 23 0.35 5.31 -4.91
C CYS A 23 -0.40 5.73 -6.17
N GLU A 24 -1.52 6.46 -6.02
CA GLU A 24 -2.31 6.95 -7.15
C GLU A 24 -1.46 7.84 -8.08
N VAL A 25 -0.75 8.82 -7.50
CA VAL A 25 0.11 9.73 -8.26
C VAL A 25 1.13 8.94 -9.08
N VAL A 26 1.87 8.02 -8.44
CA VAL A 26 2.91 7.23 -9.10
C VAL A 26 2.34 6.35 -10.22
N VAL A 27 1.22 5.66 -9.95
CA VAL A 27 0.56 4.79 -10.95
C VAL A 27 0.10 5.60 -12.16
N ARG A 28 -0.55 6.74 -11.93
CA ARG A 28 -1.04 7.61 -13.02
C ARG A 28 0.10 8.19 -13.85
N GLU A 29 1.21 8.60 -13.22
CA GLU A 29 2.39 9.08 -13.94
C GLU A 29 3.01 7.99 -14.83
N VAL A 30 3.23 6.79 -14.28
CA VAL A 30 3.83 5.67 -15.04
C VAL A 30 2.94 5.24 -16.19
N CYS A 31 1.64 5.12 -15.96
CA CYS A 31 0.69 4.74 -17.00
C CYS A 31 0.54 5.82 -18.07
N GLY A 32 0.59 7.10 -17.70
CA GLY A 32 0.57 8.23 -18.64
C GLY A 32 1.71 8.19 -19.64
N GLU A 33 2.91 7.73 -19.25
CA GLU A 33 4.08 7.61 -20.14
C GLU A 33 3.89 6.63 -21.31
N ILE A 34 2.98 5.66 -21.16
CA ILE A 34 2.65 4.67 -22.18
C ILE A 34 1.24 4.89 -22.77
N GLY A 35 0.68 6.08 -22.57
CA GLY A 35 -0.61 6.49 -23.11
C GLY A 35 -1.81 5.80 -22.46
N ILE A 36 -1.69 5.37 -21.20
CA ILE A 36 -2.80 4.85 -20.40
C ILE A 36 -3.28 5.96 -19.48
N GLU A 37 -4.47 6.48 -19.75
CA GLU A 37 -5.14 7.41 -18.84
C GLU A 37 -5.97 6.65 -17.82
N ILE A 38 -5.72 6.92 -16.55
CA ILE A 38 -6.41 6.29 -15.42
C ILE A 38 -7.29 7.34 -14.76
N SER A 39 -8.59 7.05 -14.69
CA SER A 39 -9.53 7.86 -13.93
C SER A 39 -9.43 7.53 -12.43
N ALA A 40 -9.64 8.52 -11.58
CA ALA A 40 -9.68 8.31 -10.13
C ALA A 40 -10.74 7.26 -9.75
N ALA A 41 -11.92 7.30 -10.38
CA ALA A 41 -13.00 6.36 -10.12
C ALA A 41 -12.64 4.90 -10.45
N TRP A 42 -11.84 4.66 -11.49
CA TRP A 42 -11.36 3.31 -11.80
C TRP A 42 -10.22 2.91 -10.87
N TYR A 43 -9.29 3.82 -10.57
CA TYR A 43 -8.20 3.56 -9.64
C TYR A 43 -8.72 3.14 -8.26
N GLU A 44 -9.76 3.81 -7.77
CA GLU A 44 -10.43 3.50 -6.51
C GLU A 44 -10.90 2.04 -6.42
N THR A 45 -11.29 1.41 -7.55
CA THR A 45 -11.70 0.00 -7.55
C THR A 45 -10.55 -0.99 -7.34
N LEU A 46 -9.31 -0.51 -7.45
CA LEU A 46 -8.08 -1.29 -7.25
C LEU A 46 -7.41 -1.00 -5.91
N VAL A 47 -7.88 0.00 -5.16
CA VAL A 47 -7.38 0.30 -3.82
C VAL A 47 -7.62 -0.91 -2.90
N GLY A 48 -6.64 -1.21 -2.05
CA GLY A 48 -6.65 -2.41 -1.19
C GLY A 48 -6.40 -3.73 -1.94
N THR A 49 -6.24 -3.72 -3.26
CA THR A 49 -5.77 -4.90 -3.99
C THR A 49 -4.25 -5.04 -3.90
N GLY A 50 -3.74 -6.28 -3.98
CA GLY A 50 -2.30 -6.50 -4.03
C GLY A 50 -1.67 -5.98 -5.33
N TRP A 51 -0.43 -5.51 -5.27
CA TRP A 51 0.32 -4.94 -6.40
C TRP A 51 0.27 -5.78 -7.68
N GLU A 52 0.43 -7.09 -7.58
CA GLU A 52 0.43 -7.98 -8.75
C GLU A 52 -0.91 -7.94 -9.50
N LEU A 53 -2.03 -7.94 -8.77
CA LEU A 53 -3.36 -7.83 -9.36
C LEU A 53 -3.57 -6.45 -10.00
N MET A 54 -3.12 -5.39 -9.32
CA MET A 54 -3.16 -4.04 -9.87
C MET A 54 -2.37 -3.95 -11.18
N PHE A 55 -1.16 -4.50 -11.25
CA PHE A 55 -0.35 -4.50 -12.48
C PHE A 55 -0.99 -5.31 -13.60
N ASP A 56 -1.65 -6.43 -13.27
CA ASP A 56 -2.39 -7.23 -14.25
C ASP A 56 -3.58 -6.45 -14.83
N GLU A 57 -4.32 -5.72 -13.99
CA GLU A 57 -5.44 -4.89 -14.43
C GLU A 57 -4.99 -3.67 -15.25
N LEU A 58 -3.91 -3.00 -14.83
CA LEU A 58 -3.30 -1.89 -15.56
C LEU A 58 -2.80 -2.30 -16.95
N ALA A 59 -2.28 -3.53 -17.08
CA ALA A 59 -1.78 -4.07 -18.32
C ALA A 59 -2.81 -4.89 -19.10
N ARG A 60 -4.09 -4.89 -18.69
CA ARG A 60 -5.12 -5.72 -19.32
C ARG A 60 -5.25 -5.43 -20.81
N GLY A 61 -5.11 -6.47 -21.63
CA GLY A 61 -5.10 -6.37 -23.08
C GLY A 61 -3.76 -5.96 -23.69
N ARG A 62 -2.69 -5.90 -22.89
CA ARG A 62 -1.30 -5.65 -23.33
C ARG A 62 -0.43 -6.89 -23.11
N ASP A 63 0.80 -6.82 -23.61
CA ASP A 63 1.75 -7.92 -23.46
C ASP A 63 2.39 -7.96 -22.07
N ARG A 64 3.02 -9.11 -21.76
CA ARG A 64 3.70 -9.33 -20.49
C ARG A 64 4.87 -8.36 -20.28
N ALA A 65 5.53 -7.93 -21.35
CA ALA A 65 6.63 -6.97 -21.25
C ALA A 65 6.14 -5.60 -20.75
N THR A 66 4.98 -5.13 -21.23
CA THR A 66 4.35 -3.90 -20.74
C THR A 66 3.95 -4.02 -19.27
N ARG A 67 3.33 -5.15 -18.89
CA ARG A 67 2.98 -5.45 -17.50
C ARG A 67 4.20 -5.39 -16.58
N ASP A 68 5.26 -6.10 -16.95
CA ASP A 68 6.51 -6.14 -16.18
C ASP A 68 7.17 -4.75 -16.10
N TRP A 69 7.07 -3.95 -17.16
CA TRP A 69 7.59 -2.58 -17.18
C TRP A 69 6.80 -1.67 -16.23
N ILE A 70 5.46 -1.71 -16.25
CA ILE A 70 4.60 -0.94 -15.32
C ILE A 70 4.99 -1.28 -13.88
N GLY A 71 5.03 -2.56 -13.53
CA GLY A 71 5.36 -3.00 -12.18
C GLY A 71 6.74 -2.52 -11.72
N GLN A 72 7.75 -2.59 -12.59
CA GLN A 72 9.09 -2.09 -12.28
C GLN A 72 9.13 -0.57 -12.07
N GLN A 73 8.47 0.21 -12.93
CA GLN A 73 8.48 1.67 -12.83
C GLN A 73 7.69 2.17 -11.63
N VAL A 74 6.50 1.62 -11.38
CA VAL A 74 5.69 1.96 -10.21
C VAL A 74 6.45 1.63 -8.93
N THR A 75 6.97 0.41 -8.79
CA THR A 75 7.74 0.01 -7.60
C THR A 75 8.91 0.96 -7.35
N LYS A 76 9.72 1.24 -8.38
CA LYS A 76 10.89 2.12 -8.26
C LYS A 76 10.53 3.54 -7.82
N ARG A 77 9.50 4.15 -8.41
CA ARG A 77 9.10 5.54 -8.10
C ARG A 77 8.42 5.63 -6.75
N TYR A 78 7.57 4.65 -6.43
CA TYR A 78 6.96 4.53 -5.13
C TYR A 78 8.02 4.43 -4.02
N ASP A 79 9.03 3.57 -4.17
CA ASP A 79 10.13 3.45 -3.20
C ASP A 79 10.87 4.77 -2.95
N ILE A 80 11.11 5.56 -4.00
CA ILE A 80 11.79 6.84 -3.92
C ILE A 80 10.92 7.84 -3.16
N ALA A 81 9.65 7.93 -3.53
CA ALA A 81 8.72 8.89 -2.94
C ALA A 81 8.37 8.55 -1.49
N LEU A 82 8.24 7.26 -1.15
CA LEU A 82 7.97 6.76 0.20
C LEU A 82 9.00 7.24 1.23
N ALA A 83 10.24 7.54 0.79
CA ALA A 83 11.31 8.00 1.65
C ALA A 83 11.24 9.51 1.97
N ALA A 84 10.38 10.28 1.30
CA ALA A 84 10.37 11.74 1.36
C ALA A 84 9.48 12.31 2.49
N ASP A 85 8.34 11.67 2.77
CA ASP A 85 7.34 12.17 3.71
C ASP A 85 6.99 11.17 4.83
N SER A 86 6.25 11.66 5.82
CA SER A 86 5.57 10.83 6.81
C SER A 86 4.12 10.61 6.38
N TYR A 87 3.72 9.36 6.30
CA TYR A 87 2.38 8.96 5.89
C TYR A 87 1.57 8.38 7.06
N GLN A 88 1.85 8.74 8.31
CA GLN A 88 1.15 8.13 9.44
C GLN A 88 -0.35 8.48 9.47
N VAL A 89 -1.20 7.46 9.64
CA VAL A 89 -2.60 7.69 9.99
C VAL A 89 -2.69 8.20 11.43
N PRO A 90 -3.34 9.35 11.70
CA PRO A 90 -3.45 9.90 13.05
C PRO A 90 -4.03 8.89 14.04
N GLY A 91 -3.29 8.63 15.12
CA GLY A 91 -3.70 7.70 16.19
C GLY A 91 -3.48 6.22 15.88
N GLY A 92 -3.07 5.83 14.67
CA GLY A 92 -2.85 4.43 14.28
C GLY A 92 -1.82 3.72 15.17
N ALA A 93 -0.66 4.35 15.38
CA ALA A 93 0.39 3.81 16.25
C ALA A 93 -0.10 3.65 17.70
N ALA A 94 -0.74 4.67 18.26
CA ALA A 94 -1.28 4.63 19.63
C ALA A 94 -2.36 3.55 19.82
N PHE A 95 -3.18 3.31 18.79
CA PHE A 95 -4.17 2.25 18.81
C PHE A 95 -3.54 0.86 18.78
N LEU A 96 -2.55 0.63 17.91
CA LEU A 96 -1.79 -0.63 17.88
C LEU A 96 -1.08 -0.91 19.21
N GLU A 97 -0.44 0.11 19.79
CA GLU A 97 0.22 0.04 21.10
C GLU A 97 -0.72 -0.34 22.23
N HIS A 98 -1.95 0.17 22.19
CA HIS A 98 -2.97 -0.18 23.16
C HIS A 98 -3.46 -1.62 22.96
N LEU A 99 -3.73 -2.00 21.71
CA LEU A 99 -4.36 -3.27 21.38
C LEU A 99 -3.44 -4.47 21.60
N HIS A 100 -2.15 -4.37 21.25
CA HIS A 100 -1.20 -5.48 21.39
C HIS A 100 -1.00 -5.93 22.85
N ARG A 101 -1.39 -5.10 23.84
CA ARG A 101 -1.33 -5.42 25.27
C ARG A 101 -2.46 -6.35 25.71
N HIS A 102 -3.50 -6.49 24.89
CA HIS A 102 -4.73 -7.21 25.22
C HIS A 102 -4.96 -8.43 24.33
N VAL A 103 -4.55 -8.36 23.07
CA VAL A 103 -4.76 -9.41 22.07
C VAL A 103 -3.56 -9.50 21.12
N PRO A 104 -3.19 -10.70 20.60
CA PRO A 104 -2.21 -10.82 19.53
C PRO A 104 -2.56 -9.96 18.32
N VAL A 105 -1.55 -9.25 17.80
CA VAL A 105 -1.67 -8.37 16.63
C VAL A 105 -0.62 -8.75 15.60
N ALA A 106 -1.00 -8.72 14.31
CA ALA A 106 -0.05 -8.84 13.20
C ALA A 106 -0.39 -7.86 12.07
N ILE A 107 0.65 -7.41 11.35
CA ILE A 107 0.50 -6.64 10.10
C ILE A 107 0.54 -7.62 8.93
N VAL A 108 -0.40 -7.46 8.00
CA VAL A 108 -0.51 -8.19 6.74
C VAL A 108 -0.48 -7.15 5.63
N THR A 109 0.48 -7.21 4.72
CA THR A 109 0.64 -6.18 3.68
C THR A 109 1.14 -6.77 2.38
N GLY A 110 0.75 -6.16 1.26
CA GLY A 110 1.33 -6.39 -0.06
C GLY A 110 2.69 -5.71 -0.27
N SER A 111 3.10 -4.83 0.64
CA SER A 111 4.39 -4.14 0.59
C SER A 111 5.58 -5.11 0.66
N THR A 112 6.63 -4.79 -0.09
CA THR A 112 7.88 -5.56 -0.05
C THR A 112 8.53 -5.48 1.34
N ARG A 113 9.41 -6.43 1.67
CA ARG A 113 10.16 -6.40 2.95
C ARG A 113 10.93 -5.10 3.19
N ARG A 114 11.44 -4.47 2.12
CA ARG A 114 12.15 -3.20 2.20
C ARG A 114 11.20 -2.06 2.57
N GLN A 115 10.07 -1.95 1.88
CA GLN A 115 9.03 -0.95 2.13
C GLN A 115 8.45 -1.11 3.54
N LEU A 116 8.10 -2.34 3.93
CA LEU A 116 7.64 -2.64 5.29
C LEU A 116 8.62 -2.13 6.35
N GLY A 117 9.92 -2.37 6.16
CA GLY A 117 10.94 -1.88 7.08
C GLY A 117 10.99 -0.35 7.16
N GLN A 118 10.75 0.37 6.07
CA GLN A 118 10.68 1.83 6.05
C GLN A 118 9.41 2.33 6.76
N LEU A 119 8.25 1.76 6.42
CA LEU A 119 6.94 2.14 6.94
C LEU A 119 6.79 1.86 8.43
N VAL A 120 7.25 0.70 8.92
CA VAL A 120 7.22 0.38 10.36
C VAL A 120 8.11 1.34 11.15
N ARG A 121 9.26 1.77 10.60
CA ARG A 121 10.08 2.82 11.23
C ARG A 121 9.33 4.15 11.31
N GLN A 122 8.55 4.50 10.29
CA GLN A 122 7.70 5.70 10.32
C GLN A 122 6.58 5.57 11.36
N LEU A 123 5.99 4.39 11.53
CA LEU A 123 4.96 4.14 12.55
C LEU A 123 5.47 4.33 13.98
N GLY A 124 6.77 4.20 14.22
CA GLY A 124 7.36 4.34 15.56
C GLY A 124 7.05 3.18 16.50
N VAL A 125 6.50 2.08 15.98
CA VAL A 125 6.24 0.84 16.73
C VAL A 125 7.48 -0.05 16.65
N ALA A 126 8.00 -0.49 17.81
CA ALA A 126 9.22 -1.30 17.94
C ALA A 126 8.91 -2.79 18.15
#